data_AF-A0A4V3W9N1-F1
#
_entry.id   AF-A0A4V3W9N1-F1
#
_cell.length_a   1.000
_cell.length_b   1.000
_cell.length_c   1.000
_cell.angle_alpha   90.00
_cell.angle_beta   90.00
_cell.angle_gamma   90.00
#
_symmetry.space_group_name_H-M   'P 1'
#
loop_
_entity.id
_entity.type
_entity.pdbx_description
1 polymer ?
#
loop_
_entity_poly.entity_id
_entity_poly.type
_entity_poly.pdbx_seq_one_letter_code
_entity_poly.pdbx_strand_id
1 'polypeptide(L)'
;MNLKTYLSKERGRASRLALSLGVTPTTVSEWAAMKKLVPSERCSEIESLTNRQVTCEDLRPDLAEHWAYLSNRQPSPAPQEPA
;
A
#
# COMPACT_ATOMS: atom_id res chain seq x y z
N MET A 1 7.86 6.49 0.23
CA MET A 1 9.13 5.88 0.70
C MET A 1 8.98 4.40 0.44
N ASN A 2 9.78 3.85 -0.49
CA ASN A 2 9.52 2.53 -1.05
C ASN A 2 9.58 1.39 -0.02
N LEU A 3 8.68 0.40 -0.13
CA LEU A 3 8.66 -0.79 0.75
C LEU A 3 10.05 -1.43 0.85
N LYS A 4 10.75 -1.60 -0.27
CA LYS A 4 12.13 -2.11 -0.31
C LYS A 4 13.07 -1.34 0.62
N THR A 5 13.09 -0.01 0.51
CA THR A 5 13.93 0.85 1.33
C THR A 5 13.53 0.79 2.80
N TYR A 6 12.23 0.68 3.10
CA TYR A 6 11.73 0.54 4.47
C TYR A 6 12.22 -0.77 5.12
N LEU A 7 12.21 -1.86 4.37
CA LEU A 7 12.70 -3.17 4.82
C LEU A 7 14.22 -3.18 4.98
N SER A 8 14.97 -2.50 4.11
CA SER A 8 16.44 -2.44 4.19
C SER A 8 16.96 -1.62 5.38
N LYS A 9 16.14 -0.75 5.99
CA LYS A 9 16.54 0.05 7.16
C LYS A 9 16.82 -0.80 8.41
N GLU A 10 16.24 -1.99 8.53
CA GLU A 10 16.40 -2.84 9.71
C GLU A 10 16.35 -4.31 9.33
N ARG A 11 17.36 -5.09 9.74
CA ARG A 11 17.36 -6.54 9.50
C ARG A 11 16.21 -7.19 10.29
N GLY A 12 15.45 -8.06 9.63
CA GLY A 12 14.31 -8.76 10.23
C GLY A 12 12.96 -8.04 10.10
N ARG A 13 12.93 -6.81 9.58
CA ARG A 13 11.68 -6.07 9.35
C ARG A 13 10.73 -6.81 8.42
N ALA A 14 11.25 -7.44 7.37
CA ALA A 14 10.45 -8.22 6.44
C ALA A 14 9.76 -9.40 7.14
N SER A 15 10.49 -10.13 7.98
CA SER A 15 9.93 -11.24 8.76
C SER A 15 8.89 -10.76 9.77
N ARG A 16 9.14 -9.65 10.44
CA ARG A 16 8.21 -9.06 11.41
C ARG A 16 6.93 -8.56 10.75
N LEU A 17 7.05 -7.89 9.61
CA LEU A 17 5.92 -7.46 8.80
C LEU A 17 5.12 -8.66 8.29
N ALA A 18 5.80 -9.70 7.80
CA ALA A 18 5.18 -10.93 7.34
C ALA A 18 4.40 -11.64 8.46
N LEU A 19 4.99 -11.74 9.65
CA LEU A 19 4.35 -12.29 10.86
C LEU A 19 3.09 -11.51 11.23
N SER A 20 3.16 -10.17 11.27
CA SER A 20 2.02 -9.32 11.60
C SER A 20 0.87 -9.43 10.58
N LEU A 21 1.20 -9.63 9.31
CA LEU A 21 0.23 -9.80 8.23
C LEU A 21 -0.28 -11.25 8.08
N GLY A 22 0.35 -12.22 8.76
CA GLY A 22 0.07 -13.64 8.58
C GLY A 22 0.46 -14.17 7.20
N VAL A 23 1.48 -13.58 6.57
CA VAL A 23 2.01 -14.01 5.25
C VAL A 23 3.43 -14.55 5.37
N THR A 24 3.95 -15.13 4.30
CA THR A 24 5.35 -15.59 4.29
C THR A 24 6.32 -14.42 4.06
N PRO A 25 7.54 -14.46 4.64
CA PRO A 25 8.57 -13.46 4.38
C PRO A 25 8.97 -13.39 2.90
N THR A 26 8.82 -14.50 2.17
CA THR A 26 8.99 -14.54 0.71
C THR A 26 7.98 -13.63 0.02
N THR A 27 6.70 -13.67 0.40
CA THR A 27 5.65 -12.79 -0.16
C THR A 27 5.99 -11.30 0.04
N VAL A 28 6.45 -10.93 1.23
CA VAL A 28 6.91 -9.55 1.51
C VAL A 28 8.10 -9.16 0.62
N SER A 29 9.01 -10.11 0.38
CA SER A 29 10.17 -9.89 -0.49
C SER A 29 9.76 -9.77 -1.96
N GLU A 30 8.75 -10.53 -2.41
CA GLU A 30 8.17 -10.43 -3.75
C GLU A 30 7.48 -9.08 -3.99
N TRP A 31 6.76 -8.57 -2.98
CA TRP A 31 6.20 -7.22 -3.00
C TRP A 31 7.30 -6.15 -3.11
N ALA A 32 8.35 -6.25 -2.29
CA ALA A 32 9.48 -5.32 -2.32
C ALA A 32 10.29 -5.39 -3.63
N ALA A 33 10.30 -6.55 -4.28
CA ALA A 33 10.91 -6.76 -5.59
C ALA A 33 9.99 -6.37 -6.76
N MET A 34 8.76 -5.90 -6.49
CA MET A 34 7.71 -5.68 -7.49
C MET A 34 7.40 -6.91 -8.36
N LYS A 35 7.76 -8.11 -7.91
CA LYS A 35 7.40 -9.38 -8.59
C LYS A 35 5.92 -9.71 -8.41
N LYS A 36 5.35 -9.28 -7.29
CA LYS A 36 3.94 -9.49 -6.96
C LYS A 36 3.36 -8.15 -6.51
N LEU A 37 2.16 -7.85 -6.97
CA LEU A 37 1.42 -6.66 -6.54
C LEU A 37 0.87 -6.88 -5.13
N VAL A 38 0.90 -5.82 -4.31
CA VAL A 38 0.25 -5.83 -3.00
C VAL A 38 -1.27 -5.72 -3.21
N PRO A 39 -2.07 -6.66 -2.67
CA PRO A 39 -3.52 -6.55 -2.73
C PRO A 39 -3.99 -5.33 -1.92
N SER A 40 -5.04 -4.67 -2.39
CA SER A 40 -5.63 -3.48 -1.73
C SER A 40 -6.00 -3.75 -0.27
N GLU A 41 -6.48 -4.95 0.05
CA GLU A 41 -6.81 -5.36 1.43
C GLU A 41 -5.60 -5.32 2.37
N ARG A 42 -4.39 -5.62 1.86
CA ARG A 42 -3.16 -5.65 2.66
C ARG A 42 -2.44 -4.31 2.68
N CYS A 43 -2.71 -3.46 1.70
CA CYS A 43 -2.18 -2.11 1.61
C CYS A 43 -2.45 -1.31 2.90
N SER A 44 -3.70 -1.32 3.36
CA SER A 44 -4.10 -0.64 4.59
C SER A 44 -3.41 -1.21 5.83
N GLU A 45 -3.29 -2.54 5.91
CA GLU A 45 -2.58 -3.18 7.02
C GLU A 45 -1.09 -2.82 7.05
N ILE A 46 -0.42 -2.85 5.90
CA ILE A 46 1.00 -2.47 5.79
C ILE A 46 1.17 -1.00 6.18
N GLU A 47 0.29 -0.10 5.72
CA GLU A 47 0.36 1.31 6.08
C GLU A 47 0.22 1.51 7.61
N SER A 48 -0.72 0.83 8.25
CA SER A 48 -0.88 0.86 9.70
C SER A 48 0.33 0.27 10.43
N LEU A 49 0.82 -0.89 10.02
CA LEU A 49 1.98 -1.56 10.64
C LEU A 49 3.27 -0.77 10.48
N THR A 50 3.43 -0.06 9.36
CA THR A 50 4.61 0.77 9.08
C THR A 50 4.49 2.18 9.65
N ASN A 51 3.40 2.50 10.37
CA ASN A 51 3.12 3.84 10.89
C ASN A 51 3.15 4.91 9.78
N ARG A 52 2.52 4.61 8.64
CA ARG A 52 2.45 5.49 7.45
C ARG A 52 3.81 5.85 6.85
N GLN A 53 4.88 5.14 7.20
CA GLN A 53 6.17 5.27 6.52
C GLN A 53 6.11 4.73 5.09
N VAL A 54 5.28 3.71 4.87
CA VAL A 54 4.99 3.14 3.56
C VAL A 54 3.48 3.28 3.34
N THR A 55 3.08 4.09 2.36
CA THR A 55 1.66 4.32 2.03
C THR A 55 1.19 3.34 0.97
N CYS A 56 -0.12 3.19 0.81
CA CYS A 56 -0.64 2.33 -0.24
C CYS A 56 -0.23 2.76 -1.67
N GLU A 57 -0.08 4.06 -1.90
CA GLU A 57 0.43 4.62 -3.17
C GLU A 57 1.83 4.11 -3.50
N ASP A 58 2.67 3.97 -2.48
CA ASP A 58 4.05 3.50 -2.59
C ASP A 58 4.13 1.97 -2.77
N LEU A 59 3.17 1.24 -2.21
CA LEU A 59 3.01 -0.21 -2.41
C LEU A 59 2.46 -0.56 -3.80
N ARG A 60 1.68 0.35 -4.39
CA ARG A 60 1.03 0.17 -5.69
C ARG A 60 1.27 1.38 -6.61
N PRO A 61 2.51 1.59 -7.08
CA PRO A 61 2.81 2.65 -8.03
C PRO A 61 2.09 2.44 -9.38
N ASP A 62 1.74 1.19 -9.72
CA ASP A 62 0.90 0.84 -10.87
C ASP A 62 -0.48 1.52 -10.85
N LEU A 63 -1.02 1.80 -9.65
CA LEU A 63 -2.29 2.50 -9.46
C LEU A 63 -2.09 3.97 -9.08
N ALA A 64 -0.88 4.53 -9.21
CA ALA A 64 -0.61 5.91 -8.82
C ALA A 64 -1.58 6.90 -9.50
N GLU A 65 -1.90 6.70 -10.78
CA GLU A 65 -2.90 7.51 -11.50
C GLU A 65 -4.31 7.37 -10.92
N HIS A 66 -4.70 6.16 -10.50
CA HIS A 66 -6.00 5.92 -9.85
C HIS A 66 -6.06 6.59 -8.47
N TRP A 67 -4.99 6.54 -7.68
CA TRP A 67 -4.90 7.25 -6.41
C TRP A 67 -4.92 8.77 -6.59
N ALA A 68 -4.20 9.29 -7.59
CA ALA A 68 -4.24 10.71 -7.95
C ALA A 68 -5.66 11.14 -8.37
N TYR A 69 -6.36 10.29 -9.14
CA TYR A 69 -7.75 10.52 -9.51
C TYR A 69 -8.69 10.54 -8.29
N LEU A 70 -8.54 9.60 -7.36
CA LEU A 70 -9.36 9.55 -6.13
C LEU A 70 -9.08 10.74 -5.21
N SER A 71 -7.82 11.14 -5.07
CA SER A 71 -7.41 12.30 -4.28
C SER A 71 -7.91 13.61 -4.89
N ASN A 72 -7.93 13.71 -6.22
CA ASN A 72 -8.44 14.86 -6.95
C ASN A 72 -9.96 14.81 -7.17
N ARG A 73 -10.64 13.75 -6.72
CA ARG A 73 -12.10 13.65 -6.77
C ARG A 73 -12.66 14.54 -5.66
N GLN A 74 -12.91 15.81 -6.02
CA GLN A 74 -13.91 16.62 -5.33
C GLN A 74 -15.19 15.77 -5.22
N PRO A 75 -15.91 15.79 -4.09
CA PRO A 75 -17.20 15.12 -4.00
C PRO A 75 -18.05 15.65 -5.17
N SER A 76 -18.37 14.78 -6.12
CA SER A 76 -19.30 15.12 -7.18
C SER A 76 -20.57 15.63 -6.49
N PRO A 77 -21.08 16.83 -6.82
CA PRO A 77 -22.33 17.30 -6.25
C PRO A 77 -23.39 16.24 -6.54
N ALA A 78 -24.09 15.82 -5.49
CA ALA A 78 -25.12 14.79 -5.53
C ALA A 78 -26.12 15.04 -6.69
N PRO A 79 -26.75 13.99 -7.24
CA PRO A 79 -27.73 14.14 -8.31
C PRO A 79 -28.82 15.15 -7.90
N GLN A 80 -28.85 16.31 -8.55
CA GLN A 80 -29.93 17.27 -8.36
C GLN A 80 -31.13 16.76 -9.14
N GLU A 81 -32.07 16.15 -8.41
CA GLU A 81 -33.35 15.66 -8.92
C GLU A 81 -34.15 16.86 -9.47
N PRO A 82 -34.58 16.83 -10.75
CA PRO A 82 -35.40 17.90 -11.32
C PRO A 82 -36.85 17.72 -10.84
N ALA A 83 -37.40 18.76 -10.21
CA ALA A 83 -38.81 18.91 -9.86
C ALA A 83 -39.50 19.91 -10.80
#